data_AF-A0A679IVE4-F1
#
_entry.id   AF-A0A679IVE4-F1
#
_cell.length_a   1.000
_cell.length_b   1.000
_cell.length_c   1.000
_cell.angle_alpha   90.00
_cell.angle_beta   90.00
_cell.angle_gamma   90.00
#
_symmetry.space_group_name_H-M   'P 1'
#
loop_
_entity.id
_entity.type
_entity.pdbx_description
1 polymer ?
#
loop_
_entity_poly.entity_id
_entity_poly.type
_entity_poly.pdbx_seq_one_letter_code
_entity_poly.pdbx_strand_id
1 'polypeptide(L)'
;MRFAPATPIAAFGFVLCMIAPTLAAPSCLKGERKIQEAAALRYQAREEARLGNRDRVCDTLDEVGDRYEDAKEAFEDCGAGIVAIDLRSETRALRAAKSVNRCD
;
A
#
# COMPACT_ATOMS: atom_id res chain seq x y z
N MET A 1 -55.12 19.33 14.80
CA MET A 1 -53.64 19.18 14.85
C MET A 1 -53.31 17.88 15.57
N ARG A 2 -52.85 16.85 14.85
CA ARG A 2 -52.33 15.61 15.44
C ARG A 2 -51.08 15.24 14.64
N PHE A 3 -49.92 15.61 15.18
CA PHE A 3 -48.63 15.16 14.67
C PHE A 3 -48.35 13.80 15.30
N ALA A 4 -48.25 12.76 14.48
CA ALA A 4 -47.73 11.46 14.89
C ALA A 4 -46.22 11.60 15.16
N PRO A 5 -45.68 11.10 16.28
CA PRO A 5 -44.25 11.10 16.51
C PRO A 5 -43.63 10.03 15.60
N ALA A 6 -42.96 10.48 14.54
CA ALA A 6 -42.10 9.64 13.73
C ALA A 6 -40.99 9.06 14.63
N THR A 7 -40.94 7.73 14.68
CA THR A 7 -39.98 6.95 15.46
C THR A 7 -38.53 7.31 15.10
N PRO A 8 -37.71 7.77 16.05
CA PRO A 8 -36.31 8.19 15.79
C PRO A 8 -35.36 7.00 15.53
N ILE A 9 -35.82 5.77 15.72
CA ILE A 9 -35.01 4.55 15.61
C ILE A 9 -34.61 4.26 14.16
N ALA A 10 -35.45 4.62 13.18
CA ALA A 10 -35.16 4.41 11.76
C ALA A 10 -34.04 5.33 11.25
N ALA A 11 -33.89 6.53 11.84
CA ALA A 11 -32.86 7.49 11.44
C ALA A 11 -31.45 7.06 11.92
N PHE A 12 -31.35 6.41 13.08
CA PHE A 12 -30.07 5.92 13.60
C PHE A 12 -29.50 4.73 12.81
N GLY A 13 -30.36 3.84 12.31
CA GLY A 13 -29.92 2.69 11.50
C GLY A 13 -29.31 3.10 10.15
N PHE A 14 -29.85 4.14 9.52
CA PHE A 14 -29.37 4.59 8.20
C PHE A 14 -28.00 5.29 8.27
N VAL A 15 -27.71 5.95 9.40
CA VAL A 15 -26.40 6.58 9.64
C VAL A 15 -25.31 5.53 9.90
N LEU A 16 -25.62 4.42 10.58
CA LEU A 16 -24.64 3.34 10.80
C LEU A 16 -24.25 2.60 9.50
N CYS A 17 -25.15 2.47 8.53
CA CYS A 17 -24.81 1.89 7.22
C CYS A 17 -23.98 2.82 6.32
N MET A 18 -24.03 4.14 6.54
CA MET A 18 -23.25 5.13 5.78
C MET A 18 -21.84 5.36 6.37
N ILE A 19 -21.59 4.91 7.60
CA ILE A 19 -20.29 5.02 8.29
C ILE A 19 -19.63 3.63 8.41
N ALA A 20 -19.90 2.71 7.48
CA ALA A 20 -18.98 1.61 7.26
C ALA A 20 -17.99 2.05 6.17
N PRO A 21 -16.94 2.85 6.48
CA PRO A 21 -15.80 2.85 5.59
C PRO A 21 -15.30 1.42 5.64
N THR A 22 -15.42 0.72 4.51
CA THR A 22 -14.45 -0.28 4.08
C THR A 22 -13.86 -1.05 5.25
N LEU A 23 -14.57 -2.08 5.74
CA LEU A 23 -13.91 -3.20 6.40
C LEU A 23 -13.00 -3.85 5.35
N ALA A 24 -11.90 -3.17 5.05
CA ALA A 24 -10.83 -3.64 4.22
C ALA A 24 -10.41 -4.95 4.87
N ALA A 25 -10.44 -6.03 4.10
CA ALA A 25 -9.97 -7.32 4.57
C ALA A 25 -8.56 -7.10 5.17
N PRO A 26 -8.20 -7.80 6.26
CA PRO A 26 -6.92 -7.59 6.94
C PRO A 26 -5.71 -7.69 6.01
N SER A 27 -5.85 -8.39 4.88
CA SER A 27 -4.90 -8.45 3.77
C SER A 27 -4.67 -7.10 3.07
N CYS A 28 -5.71 -6.29 2.80
CA CYS A 28 -5.53 -4.95 2.23
C CYS A 28 -4.68 -4.04 3.12
N LEU A 29 -4.94 -4.02 4.44
CA LEU A 29 -4.15 -3.24 5.39
C LEU A 29 -2.70 -3.73 5.48
N LYS A 30 -2.50 -5.06 5.38
CA LYS A 30 -1.17 -5.66 5.33
C LYS A 30 -0.42 -5.21 4.06
N GLY A 31 -1.09 -5.18 2.91
CA GLY A 31 -0.53 -4.67 1.66
C GLY A 31 -0.13 -3.20 1.75
N GLU A 32 -0.99 -2.35 2.31
CA GLU A 32 -0.70 -0.93 2.49
C GLU A 32 0.50 -0.71 3.41
N ARG A 33 0.58 -1.45 4.51
CA ARG A 33 1.74 -1.41 5.41
C ARG A 33 3.04 -1.80 4.70
N LYS A 34 3.00 -2.82 3.84
CA LYS A 34 4.17 -3.25 3.04
C LYS A 34 4.60 -2.19 2.04
N ILE A 35 3.65 -1.46 1.43
CA ILE A 35 3.96 -0.30 0.59
C ILE A 35 4.67 0.79 1.40
N GLN A 36 4.20 1.09 2.61
CA GLN A 36 4.84 2.11 3.46
C GLN A 36 6.26 1.69 3.87
N GLU A 37 6.47 0.42 4.19
CA GLU A 37 7.81 -0.14 4.46
C GLU A 37 8.73 0.00 3.23
N ALA A 38 8.23 -0.32 2.04
CA ALA A 38 8.97 -0.14 0.79
C ALA A 38 9.33 1.34 0.53
N ALA A 39 8.42 2.27 0.82
CA ALA A 39 8.68 3.71 0.68
C ALA A 39 9.80 4.18 1.62
N ALA A 40 9.84 3.68 2.86
CA ALA A 40 10.91 3.97 3.81
C ALA A 40 12.27 3.43 3.31
N LEU A 41 12.31 2.19 2.82
CA LEU A 41 13.52 1.60 2.25
C LEU A 41 14.01 2.35 1.00
N ARG A 42 13.10 2.84 0.14
CA ARG A 42 13.50 3.67 -1.01
C ARG A 42 14.11 5.01 -0.60
N TYR A 43 13.62 5.59 0.49
CA TYR A 43 14.25 6.77 1.07
C TYR A 43 15.67 6.44 1.55
N GLN A 44 15.83 5.33 2.29
CA GLN A 44 17.13 4.87 2.75
C GLN A 44 18.10 4.61 1.59
N ALA A 45 17.69 3.90 0.53
CA ALA A 45 18.51 3.63 -0.65
C ALA A 45 19.00 4.92 -1.32
N ARG A 46 18.18 5.99 -1.33
CA ARG A 46 18.61 7.30 -1.84
C ARG A 46 19.69 7.94 -0.98
N GLU A 47 19.57 7.84 0.34
CA GLU A 47 20.62 8.34 1.24
C GLU A 47 21.91 7.52 1.13
N GLU A 48 21.82 6.20 1.03
CA GLU A 48 22.98 5.33 0.83
C GLU A 48 23.67 5.59 -0.51
N ALA A 49 22.91 5.90 -1.56
CA ALA A 49 23.46 6.29 -2.85
C ALA A 49 24.22 7.63 -2.77
N ARG A 50 23.74 8.58 -1.96
CA ARG A 50 24.45 9.85 -1.70
C ARG A 50 25.75 9.64 -0.92
N LEU A 51 25.77 8.64 -0.05
CA LEU A 51 26.98 8.23 0.68
C LEU A 51 27.95 7.40 -0.18
N GLY A 52 27.56 7.05 -1.42
CA GLY A 52 28.38 6.27 -2.35
C GLY A 52 28.50 4.78 -1.99
N ASN A 53 27.66 4.27 -1.09
CA ASN A 53 27.68 2.86 -0.70
C ASN A 53 26.79 2.02 -1.62
N ARG A 54 27.30 1.68 -2.80
CA ARG A 54 26.54 0.96 -3.83
C ARG A 54 26.00 -0.39 -3.34
N ASP A 55 26.82 -1.19 -2.66
CA ASP A 55 26.42 -2.55 -2.29
C ASP A 55 25.20 -2.51 -1.36
N ARG A 56 25.21 -1.58 -0.39
CA ARG A 56 24.06 -1.36 0.50
C ARG A 56 22.82 -0.82 -0.23
N VAL A 57 23.02 0.04 -1.23
CA VAL A 57 21.92 0.50 -2.10
C VAL A 57 21.29 -0.69 -2.81
N CYS A 58 22.09 -1.59 -3.38
CA CYS A 58 21.59 -2.77 -4.07
C CYS A 58 20.80 -3.69 -3.12
N ASP A 59 21.35 -3.99 -1.94
CA ASP A 59 20.66 -4.77 -0.91
C ASP A 59 19.31 -4.13 -0.52
N THR A 60 19.30 -2.81 -0.29
CA THR A 60 18.08 -2.08 0.06
C THR A 60 17.07 -2.08 -1.09
N LEU A 61 17.51 -1.96 -2.35
CA LEU A 61 16.63 -2.03 -3.52
C LEU A 61 16.10 -3.46 -3.77
N ASP A 62 16.84 -4.49 -3.41
CA ASP A 62 16.36 -5.87 -3.41
C ASP A 62 15.24 -6.04 -2.37
N GLU A 63 15.46 -5.57 -1.15
CA GLU A 63 14.45 -5.64 -0.09
C GLU A 63 13.17 -4.85 -0.44
N VAL A 64 13.28 -3.70 -1.12
CA VAL A 64 12.11 -2.98 -1.67
C VAL A 64 11.31 -3.86 -2.62
N GLY A 65 11.98 -4.66 -3.45
CA GLY A 65 11.36 -5.61 -4.36
C GLY A 65 10.52 -6.63 -3.62
N ASP A 66 11.10 -7.25 -2.59
CA ASP A 66 10.42 -8.24 -1.75
C ASP A 66 9.18 -7.65 -1.08
N ARG A 67 9.27 -6.41 -0.57
CA ARG A 67 8.10 -5.72 0.02
C ARG A 67 7.00 -5.44 -1.00
N TYR A 68 7.35 -5.16 -2.25
CA TYR A 68 6.34 -4.99 -3.31
C TYR A 68 5.69 -6.31 -3.71
N GLU A 69 6.43 -7.42 -3.73
CA GLU A 69 5.85 -8.75 -3.98
C GLU A 69 4.89 -9.16 -2.85
N ASP A 70 5.31 -8.99 -1.59
CA ASP A 70 4.46 -9.19 -0.40
C ASP A 70 3.18 -8.34 -0.46
N ALA A 71 3.32 -7.06 -0.85
CA ALA A 71 2.19 -6.15 -0.95
C ALA A 71 1.21 -6.60 -2.04
N LYS A 72 1.73 -6.99 -3.21
CA LYS A 72 0.93 -7.46 -4.33
C LYS A 72 0.12 -8.69 -3.95
N GLU A 73 0.73 -9.69 -3.32
CA GLU A 73 0.02 -10.88 -2.81
C GLU A 73 -1.11 -10.48 -1.87
N ALA A 74 -0.84 -9.59 -0.91
CA ALA A 74 -1.83 -9.12 0.04
C ALA A 74 -3.00 -8.34 -0.61
N PHE A 75 -2.75 -7.58 -1.68
CA PHE A 75 -3.81 -6.90 -2.43
C PHE A 75 -4.59 -7.84 -3.35
N GLU A 76 -3.94 -8.84 -3.94
CA GLU A 76 -4.59 -9.90 -4.71
C GLU A 76 -5.55 -10.70 -3.82
N ASP A 77 -5.12 -11.07 -2.61
CA ASP A 77 -5.95 -11.74 -1.59
C ASP A 77 -7.15 -10.90 -1.15
N CYS A 78 -7.00 -9.57 -1.12
CA CYS A 78 -8.07 -8.65 -0.77
C CYS A 78 -9.02 -8.31 -1.93
N GLY A 79 -8.69 -8.73 -3.16
CA GLY A 79 -9.44 -8.37 -4.37
C GLY A 79 -9.21 -6.94 -4.87
N ALA A 80 -8.16 -6.27 -4.41
CA ALA A 80 -7.81 -4.89 -4.77
C ALA A 80 -6.95 -4.82 -6.05
N GLY A 81 -7.47 -5.35 -7.17
CA GLY A 81 -6.71 -5.51 -8.43
C GLY A 81 -6.17 -4.22 -9.06
N ILE A 82 -6.78 -3.06 -8.79
CA ILE A 82 -6.29 -1.75 -9.28
C ILE A 82 -4.97 -1.37 -8.60
N VAL A 83 -4.82 -1.64 -7.30
CA VAL A 83 -3.58 -1.37 -6.55
C VAL A 83 -2.44 -2.25 -7.05
N ALA A 84 -2.75 -3.48 -7.48
CA ALA A 84 -1.79 -4.38 -8.11
C ALA A 84 -1.30 -3.89 -9.51
N ILE A 85 -2.02 -2.98 -10.18
CA ILE A 85 -1.53 -2.33 -11.41
C ILE A 85 -0.49 -1.25 -11.05
N ASP A 86 -0.75 -0.46 -10.01
CA ASP A 86 0.18 0.58 -9.56
C ASP A 86 1.50 -0.02 -9.04
N LEU A 87 1.41 -1.13 -8.31
CA LEU A 87 2.58 -1.91 -7.92
C LEU A 87 3.41 -2.38 -9.11
N ARG A 88 2.78 -2.75 -10.24
CA ARG A 88 3.51 -3.12 -11.46
C ARG A 88 4.27 -1.94 -12.07
N SER A 89 3.73 -0.72 -12.03
CA SER A 89 4.50 0.49 -12.40
C SER A 89 5.68 0.70 -11.46
N GLU A 90 5.47 0.55 -10.16
CA GLU A 90 6.52 0.71 -9.16
C GLU A 90 7.63 -0.34 -9.29
N THR A 91 7.31 -1.60 -9.60
CA THR A 91 8.33 -2.62 -9.89
C THR A 91 9.14 -2.27 -11.13
N ARG A 92 8.55 -1.65 -12.16
CA ARG A 92 9.31 -1.17 -13.33
C ARG A 92 10.24 -0.02 -12.95
N ALA A 93 9.77 0.92 -12.13
CA ALA A 93 10.59 2.00 -11.62
C ALA A 93 11.76 1.46 -10.75
N LEU A 94 11.51 0.40 -9.98
CA LEU A 94 12.54 -0.28 -9.21
C LEU A 94 13.61 -0.92 -10.11
N ARG A 95 13.22 -1.60 -11.19
CA ARG A 95 14.18 -2.16 -12.16
C ARG A 95 15.04 -1.07 -12.80
N ALA A 96 14.44 0.07 -13.16
CA ALA A 96 15.21 1.21 -13.66
C ALA A 96 16.19 1.73 -12.60
N ALA A 97 15.79 1.79 -11.33
CA ALA A 97 16.68 2.21 -10.24
C ALA A 97 17.85 1.23 -10.03
N LYS A 98 17.61 -0.09 -10.08
CA LYS A 98 18.67 -1.11 -10.00
C LYS A 98 19.65 -0.99 -11.16
N SER A 99 19.16 -0.79 -12.39
CA SER A 99 20.00 -0.59 -13.57
C SER A 99 20.88 0.67 -13.45
N VAL A 100 20.33 1.80 -12.98
CA VAL A 100 21.10 3.04 -12.75
C VAL A 100 22.21 2.83 -11.73
N ASN A 101 21.96 2.04 -10.69
CA ASN A 101 22.95 1.73 -9.64
C ASN A 101 23.86 0.54 -10.00
N ARG A 102 23.66 -0.10 -11.17
CA ARG A 102 24.38 -1.31 -11.61
C ARG A 102 24.31 -2.45 -10.58
N CYS A 103 23.10 -2.70 -10.11
CA CYS A 103 22.75 -3.80 -9.21
C CYS A 103 22.29 -5.06 -9.98
N ASP A 104 22.74 -5.23 -11.23
CA ASP A 104 22.37 -6.37 -12.08
C ASP A 104 22.83 -7.71 -11.50
#